data_AF-A0A7S1PLQ5-F1
#
_entry.id   AF-A0A7S1PLQ5-F1
#
_cell.length_a   1.000
_cell.length_b   1.000
_cell.length_c   1.000
_cell.angle_alpha   90.00
_cell.angle_beta   90.00
_cell.angle_gamma   90.00
#
_symmetry.space_group_name_H-M   'P 1'
#
loop_
_entity.id
_entity.type
_entity.pdbx_description
1 polymer ?
#
loop_
_entity_poly.entity_id
_entity_poly.type
_entity_poly.pdbx_seq_one_letter_code
_entity_poly.pdbx_strand_id
1 'polypeptide(L)'
;VMKGGGACARHGGRCSVPEDEVDVFVAGFPCTPYSFCNPKRFKRNCFTDPAAKPFFEIRKFIAARRPRLVVLENVRGLLAPNPESEFAPIEFILRGRNPESEADCYDGSEPGAEW
;
A
#
# COMPACT_ATOMS: atom_id res chain seq x y z
N VAL A 1 -0.59 12.29 -3.38
CA VAL A 1 -1.86 11.51 -3.44
C VAL A 1 -2.02 11.02 -4.86
N MET A 2 -2.42 9.75 -5.04
CA MET A 2 -2.52 9.07 -6.35
C MET A 2 -3.12 10.00 -7.42
N LYS A 3 -2.37 10.27 -8.50
CA LYS A 3 -2.76 11.13 -9.62
C LYS A 3 -2.99 10.28 -10.88
N GLY A 4 -3.86 10.75 -11.77
CA GLY A 4 -4.11 10.11 -13.06
C GLY A 4 -5.58 9.72 -13.22
N GLY A 5 -5.84 8.80 -14.13
CA GLY A 5 -7.18 8.30 -14.38
C GLY A 5 -7.23 6.81 -14.69
N GLY A 6 -8.39 6.22 -14.45
CA GLY A 6 -8.64 4.80 -14.65
C GLY A 6 -9.94 4.59 -15.43
N ALA A 7 -10.16 3.35 -15.87
CA ALA A 7 -11.41 2.96 -16.47
C ALA A 7 -12.56 3.20 -15.47
N CYS A 8 -13.62 3.83 -15.94
CA CYS A 8 -14.78 4.19 -15.13
C CYS A 8 -15.99 3.41 -15.62
N ALA A 9 -16.50 2.52 -14.77
CA ALA A 9 -17.72 1.77 -15.05
C ALA A 9 -18.96 2.68 -15.17
N ARG A 10 -18.97 3.84 -14.49
CA ARG A 10 -20.09 4.79 -14.51
C ARG A 10 -20.18 5.56 -15.83
N HIS A 11 -19.04 6.03 -16.35
CA HIS A 11 -19.01 6.88 -17.55
C HIS A 11 -18.57 6.12 -18.82
N GLY A 12 -18.24 4.83 -18.73
CA GLY A 12 -17.83 4.01 -19.87
C GLY A 12 -16.49 4.40 -20.51
N GLY A 13 -15.71 5.26 -19.86
CA GLY A 13 -14.46 5.83 -20.37
C GLY A 13 -13.35 5.86 -19.33
N ARG A 14 -12.43 6.82 -19.42
CA ARG A 14 -11.46 7.09 -18.35
C ARG A 14 -11.91 8.27 -17.51
N CYS A 15 -11.86 8.13 -16.19
CA CYS A 15 -12.07 9.23 -15.26
C CYS A 15 -10.81 9.47 -14.45
N SER A 16 -10.57 10.73 -14.08
CA SER A 16 -9.58 11.06 -13.08
C SER A 16 -9.96 10.47 -11.73
N VAL A 17 -8.95 10.24 -10.89
CA VAL A 17 -9.17 9.99 -9.47
C VAL A 17 -9.82 11.25 -8.87
N PRO A 18 -10.93 11.13 -8.13
CA PRO A 18 -11.63 12.27 -7.53
C PRO A 18 -10.71 13.09 -6.60
N GLU A 19 -10.88 14.40 -6.64
CA GLU A 19 -10.17 15.33 -5.74
C GLU A 19 -10.91 15.54 -4.41
N ASP A 20 -12.21 15.26 -4.41
CA ASP A 20 -13.18 15.36 -3.33
C ASP A 20 -13.21 14.11 -2.44
N GLU A 21 -14.21 14.06 -1.55
CA GLU A 21 -14.40 12.99 -0.58
C GLU A 21 -14.60 11.63 -1.27
N VAL A 22 -13.98 10.59 -0.72
CA VAL A 22 -14.10 9.21 -1.20
C VAL A 22 -14.75 8.39 -0.11
N ASP A 23 -16.01 8.00 -0.28
CA ASP A 23 -16.69 7.16 0.71
C ASP A 23 -16.09 5.76 0.79
N VAL A 24 -15.82 5.14 -0.37
CA VAL A 24 -15.36 3.75 -0.48
C VAL A 24 -14.13 3.67 -1.37
N PHE A 25 -13.07 3.04 -0.85
CA PHE A 25 -11.87 2.74 -1.59
C PHE A 25 -11.64 1.22 -1.65
N VAL A 26 -11.64 0.67 -2.87
CA VAL A 26 -11.37 -0.75 -3.12
C VAL A 26 -10.11 -0.87 -3.95
N ALA A 27 -9.16 -1.69 -3.53
CA ALA A 27 -7.92 -1.88 -4.28
C ALA A 27 -7.40 -3.32 -4.20
N GLY A 28 -6.92 -3.81 -5.34
CA GLY A 28 -5.96 -4.90 -5.44
C GLY A 28 -4.64 -4.36 -5.96
N PHE A 29 -3.52 -4.90 -5.51
CA PHE A 29 -2.18 -4.48 -5.91
C PHE A 29 -1.26 -5.68 -6.12
N PRO A 30 -0.19 -5.56 -6.93
CA PRO A 30 0.67 -6.69 -7.28
C PRO A 30 1.10 -7.50 -6.05
N CYS A 31 0.79 -8.79 -6.05
CA CYS A 31 1.04 -9.67 -4.91
C CYS A 31 2.46 -10.25 -4.92
N THR A 32 3.24 -10.04 -6.00
CA THR A 32 4.60 -10.56 -6.19
C THR A 32 5.50 -10.43 -4.95
N PRO A 33 5.61 -9.27 -4.27
CA PRO A 33 6.46 -9.16 -3.08
C PRO A 33 5.90 -9.89 -1.84
N TYR A 34 4.59 -10.15 -1.78
CA TYR A 34 3.92 -10.70 -0.60
C TYR A 34 3.62 -12.19 -0.73
N SER A 35 3.61 -12.73 -1.95
CA SER A 35 3.17 -14.10 -2.26
C SER A 35 4.14 -15.17 -1.74
N PHE A 36 3.59 -16.25 -1.19
CA PHE A 36 4.38 -17.43 -0.81
C PHE A 36 5.00 -18.15 -2.02
N CYS A 37 4.48 -17.91 -3.23
CA CYS A 37 5.09 -18.42 -4.45
C CYS A 37 6.37 -17.66 -4.85
N ASN A 38 6.66 -16.51 -4.22
CA ASN A 38 7.91 -15.79 -4.45
C ASN A 38 9.01 -16.36 -3.54
N PRO A 39 10.03 -17.04 -4.07
CA PRO A 39 11.09 -17.67 -3.27
C PRO A 39 11.98 -16.65 -2.52
N LYS A 40 11.90 -15.36 -2.87
CA LYS A 40 12.65 -14.27 -2.22
C LYS A 40 11.91 -13.64 -1.04
N ARG A 41 10.60 -13.88 -0.90
CA ARG A 41 9.71 -13.23 0.10
C ARG A 41 10.27 -13.30 1.53
N PHE A 42 10.77 -14.47 1.93
CA PHE A 42 11.26 -14.70 3.29
C PHE A 42 12.73 -14.35 3.48
N LYS A 43 13.43 -13.93 2.41
CA LYS A 43 14.88 -13.68 2.42
C LYS A 43 15.23 -12.20 2.30
N ARG A 44 14.28 -11.37 1.89
CA ARG A 44 14.47 -9.94 1.64
C ARG A 44 13.23 -9.20 2.07
N ASN A 45 13.42 -7.99 2.56
CA ASN A 45 12.32 -7.08 2.86
C ASN A 45 11.46 -6.86 1.60
N CYS A 46 10.16 -7.19 1.70
CA CYS A 46 9.21 -7.13 0.59
C CYS A 46 9.05 -5.72 0.00
N PHE A 47 9.39 -4.69 0.78
CA PHE A 47 9.31 -3.29 0.39
C PHE A 47 10.40 -2.84 -0.59
N THR A 48 11.49 -3.60 -0.67
CA THR A 48 12.58 -3.34 -1.63
C THR A 48 12.28 -3.83 -3.04
N ASP A 49 11.23 -4.65 -3.21
CA ASP A 49 10.81 -5.13 -4.52
C ASP A 49 10.15 -3.98 -5.32
N PRO A 50 10.57 -3.71 -6.57
CA PRO A 50 9.95 -2.66 -7.38
C PRO A 50 8.43 -2.81 -7.53
N ALA A 51 7.91 -4.04 -7.47
CA ALA A 51 6.48 -4.31 -7.54
C ALA A 51 5.71 -3.88 -6.26
N ALA A 52 6.40 -3.50 -5.18
CA ALA A 52 5.78 -2.93 -3.98
C ALA A 52 5.39 -1.45 -4.15
N LYS A 53 5.77 -0.77 -5.24
CA LYS A 53 5.43 0.65 -5.47
C LYS A 53 3.93 0.97 -5.29
N PRO A 54 2.98 0.20 -5.84
CA PRO A 54 1.55 0.48 -5.67
C PRO A 54 1.06 0.39 -4.23
N PHE A 55 1.69 -0.45 -3.38
CA PHE A 55 1.34 -0.55 -1.96
C PHE A 55 1.55 0.79 -1.25
N PHE A 56 2.66 1.46 -1.51
CA PHE A 56 2.94 2.78 -0.93
C PHE A 56 1.98 3.85 -1.43
N GLU A 57 1.61 3.83 -2.71
CA GLU A 57 0.64 4.78 -3.25
C GLU A 57 -0.76 4.58 -2.68
N ILE A 58 -1.16 3.32 -2.44
CA ILE A 58 -2.40 2.98 -1.73
C ILE A 58 -2.36 3.50 -0.30
N ARG A 59 -1.28 3.22 0.45
CA ARG A 59 -1.10 3.71 1.82
C ARG A 59 -1.21 5.24 1.89
N LYS A 60 -0.49 5.95 1.01
CA LYS A 60 -0.53 7.41 0.89
C LYS A 60 -1.93 7.91 0.55
N PHE A 61 -2.64 7.23 -0.34
CA PHE A 61 -4.02 7.58 -0.70
C PHE A 61 -4.97 7.45 0.48
N ILE A 62 -4.95 6.31 1.18
CA ILE A 62 -5.80 6.07 2.36
C ILE A 62 -5.50 7.09 3.46
N ALA A 63 -4.21 7.36 3.74
CA ALA A 63 -3.81 8.33 4.75
C ALA A 63 -4.27 9.76 4.42
N ALA A 64 -4.22 10.15 3.15
CA ALA A 64 -4.58 11.49 2.71
C ALA A 64 -6.09 11.70 2.51
N ARG A 65 -6.79 10.70 1.99
CA ARG A 65 -8.23 10.79 1.64
C ARG A 65 -9.15 10.28 2.74
N ARG A 66 -8.63 9.48 3.67
CA ARG A 66 -9.36 8.86 4.79
C ARG A 66 -10.75 8.33 4.41
N PRO A 67 -10.86 7.41 3.43
CA PRO A 67 -12.15 6.87 3.03
C PRO A 67 -12.91 6.25 4.21
N ARG A 68 -14.23 6.33 4.17
CA ARG A 68 -15.09 5.78 5.24
C ARG A 68 -15.04 4.25 5.27
N LEU A 69 -14.85 3.62 4.11
CA LEU A 69 -14.65 2.18 3.95
C LEU A 69 -13.47 1.90 3.03
N VAL A 70 -12.59 0.99 3.47
CA VAL A 70 -11.46 0.51 2.68
C VAL A 70 -11.55 -1.01 2.54
N VAL A 71 -11.44 -1.52 1.32
CA VAL A 71 -11.37 -2.95 1.00
C VAL A 71 -10.10 -3.22 0.22
N LEU A 72 -9.21 -4.04 0.77
CA LEU A 72 -7.95 -4.41 0.13
C LEU A 72 -7.95 -5.91 -0.19
N GLU A 73 -7.85 -6.23 -1.47
CA GLU A 73 -7.71 -7.61 -1.95
C GLU A 73 -6.22 -7.93 -2.14
N ASN A 74 -5.78 -9.02 -1.53
CA ASN A 74 -4.44 -9.55 -1.72
C ASN A 74 -4.34 -11.02 -1.25
N VAL A 75 -3.16 -11.61 -1.44
CA VAL A 75 -2.84 -12.97 -0.99
C VAL A 75 -2.51 -13.03 0.50
N ARG A 76 -2.66 -14.22 1.11
CA ARG A 76 -2.40 -14.47 2.55
C ARG A 76 -1.03 -14.04 3.03
N GLY A 77 -0.02 -14.05 2.16
CA GLY A 77 1.33 -13.65 2.53
C GLY A 77 1.48 -12.17 2.89
N LEU A 78 0.48 -11.33 2.61
CA LEU A 78 0.41 -9.94 3.12
C LEU A 78 0.26 -9.88 4.66
N LEU A 79 -0.27 -10.95 5.29
CA LEU A 79 -0.45 -11.08 6.73
C LEU A 79 0.73 -11.78 7.42
N ALA A 80 1.66 -12.32 6.64
CA ALA A 80 2.77 -13.09 7.20
C ALA A 80 4.00 -12.20 7.43
N PRO A 81 4.95 -12.64 8.29
CA PRO A 81 6.13 -11.85 8.63
C PRO A 81 6.92 -11.37 7.41
N ASN A 82 7.44 -10.16 7.51
CA ASN A 82 8.36 -9.54 6.57
C ASN A 82 9.77 -9.55 7.18
N PRO A 83 10.81 -9.99 6.46
CA PRO A 83 12.18 -9.85 6.94
C PRO A 83 12.49 -8.39 7.31
N GLU A 84 13.29 -8.20 8.36
CA GLU A 84 13.74 -6.87 8.83
C GLU A 84 12.62 -5.99 9.39
N SER A 85 11.44 -6.55 9.68
CA SER A 85 10.36 -5.85 10.36
C SER A 85 9.65 -6.77 11.35
N GLU A 86 9.29 -6.24 12.51
CA GLU A 86 8.42 -6.93 13.47
C GLU A 86 6.96 -6.98 13.00
N PHE A 87 6.61 -6.20 11.97
CA PHE A 87 5.25 -6.05 11.47
C PHE A 87 5.04 -6.77 10.14
N ALA A 88 3.86 -7.37 9.98
CA ALA A 88 3.40 -7.84 8.68
C ALA A 88 3.14 -6.65 7.75
N PRO A 89 3.29 -6.79 6.42
CA PRO A 89 3.10 -5.68 5.49
C PRO A 89 1.74 -4.96 5.63
N ILE A 90 0.66 -5.70 5.94
CA ILE A 90 -0.67 -5.10 6.14
C ILE A 90 -0.70 -4.07 7.30
N GLU A 91 0.10 -4.26 8.34
CA GLU A 91 0.10 -3.42 9.54
C GLU A 91 0.56 -1.99 9.21
N PHE A 92 1.43 -1.83 8.20
CA PHE A 92 1.87 -0.51 7.71
C PHE A 92 0.73 0.31 7.09
N ILE A 93 -0.35 -0.35 6.64
CA ILE A 93 -1.58 0.34 6.19
C ILE A 93 -2.51 0.58 7.39
N LEU A 94 -2.72 -0.41 8.24
CA LEU A 94 -3.69 -0.34 9.34
C LEU A 94 -3.27 0.66 10.44
N ARG A 95 -1.98 0.73 10.76
CA ARG A 95 -1.45 1.51 11.89
C ARG A 95 -1.11 2.96 11.54
N GLY A 96 -1.90 3.62 10.70
CA GLY A 96 -1.63 4.96 10.15
C GLY A 96 -1.36 6.15 11.12
N ARG A 97 -1.08 5.95 12.43
CA ARG A 97 -0.16 6.71 13.35
C ARG A 97 -0.21 6.16 14.81
N ASN A 98 0.91 6.31 15.54
CA ASN A 98 1.47 5.63 16.75
C ASN A 98 0.89 5.98 18.14
N PRO A 99 0.95 5.12 19.19
CA PRO A 99 0.84 5.59 20.57
C PRO A 99 2.09 6.25 21.17
N GLU A 100 3.34 5.73 21.10
CA GLU A 100 4.40 6.21 22.04
C GLU A 100 5.92 6.12 21.63
N SER A 101 6.38 6.14 20.37
CA SER A 101 7.85 6.19 20.13
C SER A 101 8.34 6.70 18.75
N GLU A 102 9.46 7.46 18.72
CA GLU A 102 10.12 7.96 17.50
C GLU A 102 10.80 6.88 16.62
N ALA A 103 10.67 5.59 16.95
CA ALA A 103 11.36 4.43 16.34
C ALA A 103 10.44 3.49 15.54
N ASP A 104 9.30 3.96 15.03
CA ASP A 104 8.31 3.15 14.32
C ASP A 104 8.72 2.87 12.85
N CYS A 105 9.92 2.29 12.68
CA CYS A 105 10.78 2.34 11.49
C CYS A 105 10.21 1.75 10.18
N TYR A 106 10.25 2.58 9.12
CA TYR A 106 11.10 2.30 7.95
C TYR A 106 12.03 3.50 7.77
N ASP A 107 13.34 3.31 7.96
CA ASP A 107 14.35 4.34 7.78
C ASP A 107 15.51 3.84 6.91
N GLY A 108 15.57 4.34 5.69
CA GLY A 108 16.50 5.46 5.64
C GLY A 108 16.24 6.37 4.48
N SER A 109 14.99 6.49 4.10
CA SER A 109 14.43 7.60 3.35
C SER A 109 13.06 7.12 2.93
N GLU A 110 11.98 7.68 3.48
CA GLU A 110 10.76 7.74 2.69
C GLU A 110 11.00 8.86 1.68
N PRO A 111 11.24 8.58 0.39
CA PRO A 111 11.40 9.65 -0.55
C PRO A 111 10.05 9.82 -1.28
N GLY A 112 9.76 11.05 -1.67
CA GLY A 112 9.48 11.20 -3.09
C GLY A 112 10.66 10.56 -3.80
N ALA A 113 10.52 9.25 -4.14
CA ALA A 113 11.53 8.46 -4.82
C ALA A 113 12.11 9.34 -5.92
N GLU A 114 13.37 9.76 -5.78
CA GLU A 114 14.04 10.43 -6.88
C GLU A 114 14.08 9.42 -8.02
N TRP A 115 13.53 9.84 -9.16
CA TRP A 115 13.19 9.01 -10.31
C TRP A 115 14.41 8.40 -10.98
#